data_AF-A0AAW2TTS2-F1
#
_entry.id   AF-A0AAW2TTS2-F1
#
_cell.length_a   1.000
_cell.length_b   1.000
_cell.length_c   1.000
_cell.angle_alpha   90.00
_cell.angle_beta   90.00
_cell.angle_gamma   90.00
#
_symmetry.space_group_name_H-M   'P 1'
#
loop_
_entity.id
_entity.type
_entity.pdbx_description
1 polymer ?
#
loop_
_entity_poly.entity_id
_entity_poly.type
_entity_poly.pdbx_seq_one_letter_code
_entity_poly.pdbx_strand_id
1 'polypeptide(L)'
;MECVSTTSFSVALNGTLHGFFPGKKGLRQGDPMSPALFLLCMEFFSRLIKRSTSNSKFNFHPKCEKLRITHLLFADDLMLFSLGDLPSVRILMECLREFRDVSGLAVNTSKSSIFTTGIVNYELTDILAQTEFTRGEMPVRYLGIPLAAQRLSVSDYSPLVDRIAHCISKWTAKSLSIAGRLELISSVIQGVECFWLQCFLLPAAVIDKIHRRCRNFLWNSKRAPVAWDEICHPKEEGGLGIRHIQSWNVALLARVLWNVHRKADTLWVKWVNEVYLRGISLWDWQPKKGDSPLLRRLADIRDRLITAFGSPVAAVQCMADWSNTKGLETSKAYEYFRPKLTRQPWKAAIWKAFIPPKYSFILWLGLRGRLATRDRLMFLQEEHLCSLCINTMESASHLFFACPFSVHVWTNIRQWLGITRRMSTLPSAVKWLKKEKIGSSVQNKAKAIALACTVYSLWKHRNEVIFEGKAPNPEGLVICIKITVYRLILALFPHEF
;
A
#
# COMPACT_ATOMS: atom_id res chain seq x y z
N MET A 1 12.66 -38.77 3.76
CA MET A 1 13.69 -37.96 4.46
C MET A 1 14.69 -37.30 3.52
N GLU A 2 14.59 -37.51 2.19
CA GLU A 2 15.57 -37.00 1.22
C GLU A 2 15.79 -35.48 1.30
N CYS A 3 14.73 -34.67 1.35
CA CYS A 3 14.81 -33.21 1.50
C CYS A 3 15.55 -32.72 2.77
N VAL A 4 15.71 -33.58 3.78
CA VAL A 4 16.43 -33.28 5.03
C VAL A 4 17.87 -33.80 4.96
N SER A 5 18.09 -34.95 4.33
CA SER A 5 19.38 -35.65 4.33
C SER A 5 20.29 -35.32 3.14
N THR A 6 19.76 -34.76 2.05
CA THR A 6 20.53 -34.48 0.81
C THR A 6 20.83 -33.00 0.58
N THR A 7 20.54 -32.13 1.56
CA THR A 7 20.85 -30.70 1.43
C THR A 7 22.35 -30.49 1.19
N SER A 8 22.70 -29.74 0.15
CA SER A 8 24.07 -29.32 -0.14
C SER A 8 24.13 -27.81 -0.32
N PHE A 9 25.27 -27.23 0.04
CA PHE A 9 25.53 -25.81 -0.02
C PHE A 9 26.73 -25.53 -0.94
N SER A 10 26.73 -24.37 -1.57
CA SER A 10 27.83 -23.86 -2.38
C SER A 10 28.17 -22.43 -1.94
N VAL A 11 29.42 -22.02 -2.13
CA VAL A 11 29.88 -20.69 -1.74
C VAL A 11 29.88 -19.77 -2.95
N ALA A 12 29.19 -18.63 -2.86
CA ALA A 12 29.26 -17.60 -3.89
C ALA A 12 30.51 -16.74 -3.68
N LEU A 13 31.50 -16.87 -4.55
CA LEU A 13 32.69 -16.01 -4.58
C LEU A 13 32.65 -15.20 -5.87
N ASN A 14 32.71 -13.87 -5.77
CA ASN A 14 32.70 -12.95 -6.92
C ASN A 14 31.54 -13.17 -7.92
N GLY A 15 30.38 -13.63 -7.45
CA GLY A 15 29.20 -13.86 -8.28
C GLY A 15 29.12 -15.24 -8.94
N THR A 16 30.13 -16.09 -8.77
CA THR A 16 30.13 -17.49 -9.22
C THR A 16 30.03 -18.45 -8.04
N LEU A 17 29.31 -19.56 -8.22
CA LEU A 17 29.15 -20.59 -7.20
C LEU A 17 30.34 -21.56 -7.27
N HIS A 18 31.02 -21.78 -6.14
CA HIS A 18 32.18 -22.65 -6.04
C HIS A 18 31.95 -23.77 -5.02
N GLY A 19 32.24 -25.00 -5.46
CA GLY A 19 32.18 -26.21 -4.64
C GLY A 19 30.78 -26.60 -4.19
N PHE A 20 30.67 -27.83 -3.70
CA PHE A 20 29.49 -28.31 -3.00
C PHE A 20 29.92 -29.05 -1.74
N PHE A 21 29.25 -28.76 -0.62
CA PHE A 21 29.45 -29.49 0.63
C PHE A 21 28.11 -29.88 1.23
N PRO A 22 27.99 -31.08 1.83
CA PRO A 22 26.74 -31.55 2.41
C PRO A 22 26.40 -30.78 3.68
N GLY A 23 25.13 -30.44 3.84
CA GLY A 23 24.56 -29.94 5.08
C GLY A 23 24.38 -31.06 6.09
N LYS A 24 24.96 -30.93 7.29
CA LYS A 24 24.74 -31.91 8.39
C LYS A 24 23.46 -31.65 9.17
N LYS A 25 23.01 -30.41 9.26
CA LYS A 25 21.83 -29.98 10.02
C LYS A 25 21.11 -28.85 9.28
N GLY A 26 19.79 -28.84 9.37
CA GLY A 26 18.95 -27.75 8.86
C GLY A 26 18.21 -28.11 7.57
N LEU A 27 17.16 -27.35 7.31
CA LEU A 27 16.36 -27.46 6.10
C LEU A 27 16.85 -26.44 5.06
N ARG A 28 16.73 -26.77 3.77
CA ARG A 28 17.17 -25.88 2.69
C ARG A 28 16.34 -24.59 2.66
N GLN A 29 16.99 -23.44 2.80
CA GLN A 29 16.31 -22.15 2.62
C GLN A 29 15.95 -21.93 1.16
N GLY A 30 14.71 -21.48 0.90
CA GLY A 30 14.18 -21.32 -0.45
C GLY A 30 13.54 -22.58 -1.04
N ASP A 31 13.64 -23.73 -0.37
CA ASP A 31 12.88 -24.93 -0.73
C ASP A 31 11.41 -24.77 -0.31
N PRO A 32 10.43 -24.96 -1.21
CA PRO A 32 9.00 -24.86 -0.89
C PRO A 32 8.52 -25.80 0.22
N MET A 33 9.19 -26.93 0.47
CA MET A 33 8.81 -27.90 1.50
C MET A 33 9.34 -27.56 2.88
N SER A 34 10.46 -26.85 2.98
CA SER A 34 11.11 -26.51 4.24
C SER A 34 10.18 -25.83 5.26
N PRO A 35 9.33 -24.85 4.89
CA PRO A 35 8.39 -24.24 5.84
C PRO A 35 7.39 -25.24 6.43
N ALA A 36 6.87 -26.16 5.62
CA ALA A 36 5.90 -27.16 6.08
C ALA A 36 6.55 -28.18 7.04
N LEU A 37 7.77 -28.62 6.72
CA LEU A 37 8.54 -29.50 7.61
C LEU A 37 8.85 -28.82 8.93
N PHE A 38 9.22 -27.53 8.91
CA PHE A 38 9.43 -26.77 10.13
C PHE A 38 8.15 -26.65 10.98
N LEU A 39 6.99 -26.42 10.34
CA LEU A 39 5.70 -26.41 11.04
C LEU A 39 5.39 -27.76 11.72
N LEU A 40 5.73 -28.89 11.09
CA LEU A 40 5.56 -30.22 11.71
C LEU A 40 6.44 -30.37 12.96
N CYS A 41 7.68 -29.86 12.93
CA CYS A 41 8.54 -29.82 14.12
C CYS A 41 7.93 -28.95 15.23
N MET A 42 7.39 -27.77 14.88
CA MET A 42 6.76 -26.88 15.86
C MET A 42 5.40 -27.40 16.38
N GLU A 43 4.70 -28.26 15.63
CA GLU A 43 3.50 -28.95 16.10
C GLU A 43 3.84 -29.95 17.23
N PHE A 44 4.99 -30.64 17.14
CA PHE A 44 5.48 -31.46 18.25
C PHE A 44 5.70 -30.62 19.51
N PHE A 45 6.36 -29.46 19.40
CA PHE A 45 6.52 -28.54 20.52
C PHE A 45 5.18 -28.07 21.10
N SER A 46 4.22 -27.75 20.22
CA SER A 46 2.88 -27.31 20.61
C SER A 46 2.15 -28.39 21.42
N ARG A 47 2.27 -29.66 21.05
CA ARG A 47 1.71 -30.81 21.77
C ARG A 47 2.42 -31.07 23.09
N LEU A 48 3.74 -30.93 23.11
CA LEU A 48 4.54 -31.06 24.32
C LEU A 48 4.08 -30.05 25.38
N ILE A 49 3.98 -28.76 25.03
CA ILE A 49 3.46 -27.74 25.95
C ILE A 49 2.03 -28.06 26.39
N LYS A 50 1.14 -28.46 25.48
CA LYS A 50 -0.25 -28.80 25.84
C LYS A 50 -0.31 -29.93 26.86
N ARG A 51 0.56 -30.93 26.75
CA ARG A 51 0.67 -32.02 27.72
C ARG A 51 1.17 -31.51 29.07
N SER A 52 2.25 -30.73 29.08
CA SER A 52 2.87 -30.26 30.33
C SER A 52 2.01 -29.23 31.07
N THR A 53 1.19 -28.47 30.36
CA THR A 53 0.26 -27.46 30.94
C THR A 53 -1.06 -28.06 31.47
N SER A 54 -1.23 -29.38 31.38
CA SER A 54 -2.25 -30.13 32.14
C SER A 54 -1.82 -30.42 33.58
N ASN A 55 -0.55 -30.16 33.92
CA ASN A 55 -0.05 -30.25 35.29
C ASN A 55 -0.75 -29.20 36.18
N SER A 56 -1.20 -29.60 37.37
CA SER A 56 -1.85 -28.71 38.34
C SER A 56 -0.95 -27.57 38.83
N LYS A 57 0.37 -27.69 38.65
CA LYS A 57 1.35 -26.64 38.98
C LYS A 57 1.46 -25.56 37.90
N PHE A 58 0.88 -25.75 36.72
CA PHE A 58 0.92 -24.74 35.65
C PHE A 58 -0.28 -23.80 35.73
N ASN A 59 0.00 -22.52 35.91
CA ASN A 59 -1.01 -21.47 35.93
C ASN A 59 -0.96 -20.67 34.62
N PHE A 60 -2.13 -20.52 33.99
CA PHE A 60 -2.27 -19.74 32.77
C PHE A 60 -2.18 -18.25 33.09
N HIS A 61 -1.71 -17.46 32.11
CA HIS A 61 -1.87 -16.02 32.18
C HIS A 61 -3.38 -15.67 32.30
N PRO A 62 -3.81 -14.71 33.14
CA PRO A 62 -5.24 -14.46 33.42
C PRO A 62 -6.09 -14.17 32.18
N LYS A 63 -5.51 -13.54 31.15
CA LYS A 63 -6.20 -13.29 29.87
C LYS A 63 -6.14 -14.46 28.89
N CYS A 64 -5.46 -15.55 29.21
CA CYS A 64 -5.24 -16.69 28.34
C CYS A 64 -5.92 -17.97 28.86
N GLU A 65 -6.25 -18.02 30.15
CA GLU A 65 -6.78 -19.19 30.85
C GLU A 65 -8.02 -19.81 30.21
N LYS A 66 -9.05 -19.00 29.93
CA LYS A 66 -10.32 -19.48 29.34
C LYS A 66 -10.14 -20.25 28.04
N LEU A 67 -9.18 -19.83 27.22
CA LEU A 67 -8.87 -20.47 25.93
C LEU A 67 -7.63 -21.37 26.00
N ARG A 68 -7.07 -21.53 27.21
CA ARG A 68 -5.83 -22.27 27.49
C ARG A 68 -4.69 -21.90 26.53
N ILE A 69 -4.54 -20.60 26.23
CA ILE A 69 -3.50 -20.11 25.32
C ILE A 69 -2.16 -20.13 26.05
N THR A 70 -1.21 -20.91 25.53
CA THR A 70 0.13 -21.07 26.11
C THR A 70 1.21 -20.47 25.22
N HIS A 71 0.99 -20.42 23.91
CA HIS A 71 1.97 -19.91 22.97
C HIS A 71 1.34 -19.35 21.68
N LEU A 72 2.08 -18.48 21.01
CA LEU A 72 1.83 -18.05 19.63
C LEU A 72 3.10 -18.28 18.81
N LEU A 73 2.93 -18.78 17.59
CA LEU A 73 4.04 -19.16 16.70
C LEU A 73 3.90 -18.44 15.36
N PHE A 74 4.98 -17.81 14.92
CA PHE A 74 5.13 -17.35 13.55
C PHE A 74 6.54 -17.70 13.06
N ALA A 75 6.67 -18.78 12.28
CA ALA A 75 7.97 -19.37 11.99
C ALA A 75 8.79 -19.57 13.29
N ASP A 76 9.99 -19.02 13.38
CA ASP A 76 10.89 -19.06 14.54
C ASP A 76 10.53 -18.06 15.65
N ASP A 77 9.65 -17.08 15.37
CA ASP A 77 9.18 -16.13 16.38
C ASP A 77 8.13 -16.78 17.30
N LEU A 78 8.58 -17.25 18.46
CA LEU A 78 7.77 -17.86 19.52
C LEU A 78 7.45 -16.86 20.64
N MET A 79 6.17 -16.73 20.99
CA MET A 79 5.73 -16.10 22.23
C MET A 79 5.18 -17.16 23.18
N LEU A 80 5.61 -17.13 24.45
CA LEU A 80 5.12 -18.00 25.51
C LEU A 80 4.33 -17.20 26.55
N PHE A 81 3.25 -17.78 27.09
CA PHE A 81 2.37 -17.16 28.07
C PHE A 81 2.15 -18.09 29.27
N SER A 82 2.38 -17.57 30.47
CA SER A 82 2.03 -18.19 31.74
C SER A 82 1.66 -17.12 32.76
N LEU A 83 1.15 -17.53 33.92
CA LEU A 83 1.22 -16.70 35.10
C LEU A 83 2.69 -16.40 35.43
N GLY A 84 2.92 -15.26 36.08
CA GLY A 84 4.24 -14.79 36.49
C GLY A 84 4.79 -15.49 37.73
N ASP A 85 4.62 -16.81 37.84
CA ASP A 85 5.07 -17.62 38.96
C ASP A 85 6.16 -18.63 38.55
N LEU A 86 7.07 -18.92 39.47
CA LEU A 86 8.23 -19.78 39.22
C LEU A 86 7.85 -21.19 38.72
N PRO A 87 6.81 -21.87 39.26
CA PRO A 87 6.41 -23.20 38.78
C PRO A 87 5.99 -23.21 37.31
N SER A 88 5.18 -22.24 36.87
CA SER A 88 4.71 -22.20 35.49
C SER A 88 5.84 -21.90 34.51
N VAL A 89 6.71 -20.95 34.85
CA VAL A 89 7.91 -20.64 34.05
C VAL A 89 8.82 -21.86 33.95
N ARG A 90 9.01 -22.60 35.05
CA ARG A 90 9.82 -23.84 35.06
C ARG A 90 9.32 -24.86 34.06
N ILE A 91 8.01 -25.11 34.05
CA ILE A 91 7.39 -26.05 33.11
C ILE A 91 7.64 -25.64 31.66
N LEU A 92 7.55 -24.33 31.34
CA LEU A 92 7.83 -23.84 29.99
C LEU A 92 9.31 -24.04 29.60
N MET A 93 10.24 -23.77 30.51
CA MET A 93 11.67 -23.97 30.26
C MET A 93 12.04 -25.45 30.11
N GLU A 94 11.39 -26.34 30.85
CA GLU A 94 11.52 -27.80 30.69
C GLU A 94 11.04 -28.25 29.32
N CYS A 95 9.88 -27.75 28.85
CA CYS A 95 9.41 -28.01 27.49
C CYS A 95 10.40 -27.55 26.42
N LEU A 96 11.03 -26.39 26.58
CA LEU A 96 12.04 -25.88 25.64
C LEU A 96 13.30 -26.76 25.64
N ARG A 97 13.73 -27.25 26.80
CA ARG A 97 14.88 -28.17 26.91
C ARG A 97 14.59 -29.51 26.25
N GLU A 98 13.45 -30.14 26.57
CA GLU A 98 13.04 -31.40 25.96
C GLU A 98 12.89 -31.24 24.44
N PHE A 99 12.29 -30.13 23.98
CA PHE A 99 12.20 -29.85 22.54
C PHE A 99 13.57 -29.72 21.89
N ARG A 100 14.52 -29.02 22.51
CA ARG A 100 15.89 -28.90 22.02
C ARG A 100 16.58 -30.27 21.95
N ASP A 101 16.42 -31.09 22.96
CA ASP A 101 17.10 -32.39 23.05
C ASP A 101 16.57 -33.37 22.01
N VAL A 102 15.28 -33.28 21.64
CA VAL A 102 14.67 -34.09 20.57
C VAL A 102 14.92 -33.52 19.17
N SER A 103 14.74 -32.21 18.97
CA SER A 103 14.77 -31.58 17.64
C SER A 103 16.15 -31.06 17.23
N GLY A 104 17.04 -30.83 18.18
CA GLY A 104 18.30 -30.10 17.98
C GLY A 104 18.14 -28.58 17.83
N LEU A 105 16.93 -28.03 17.92
CA LEU A 105 16.67 -26.59 17.83
C LEU A 105 16.80 -25.95 19.22
N ALA A 106 17.72 -24.99 19.35
CA ALA A 106 17.94 -24.27 20.59
C ALA A 106 17.35 -22.85 20.54
N VAL A 107 16.86 -22.38 21.70
CA VAL A 107 16.44 -21.00 21.87
C VAL A 107 17.65 -20.08 21.81
N ASN A 108 17.52 -18.96 21.10
CA ASN A 108 18.53 -17.92 21.13
C ASN A 108 18.30 -17.00 22.33
N THR A 109 19.02 -17.25 23.44
CA THR A 109 18.93 -16.49 24.68
C THR A 109 19.21 -14.99 24.47
N SER A 110 20.17 -14.63 23.59
CA SER A 110 20.51 -13.23 23.30
C SER A 110 19.40 -12.44 22.58
N LYS A 111 18.50 -13.14 21.88
CA LYS A 111 17.33 -12.55 21.21
C LYS A 111 16.03 -12.74 21.99
N SER A 112 16.08 -13.53 23.06
CA SER A 112 14.91 -13.85 23.89
C SER A 112 14.83 -12.88 25.06
N SER A 113 13.61 -12.43 25.34
CA SER A 113 13.35 -11.49 26.42
C SER A 113 12.06 -11.83 27.14
N ILE A 114 12.02 -11.50 28.42
CA ILE A 114 10.84 -11.69 29.28
C ILE A 114 10.17 -10.35 29.52
N PHE A 115 8.85 -10.33 29.32
CA PHE A 115 7.99 -9.19 29.60
C PHE A 115 7.02 -9.56 30.72
N THR A 116 7.06 -8.82 31.82
CA THR A 116 6.22 -9.07 33.00
C THR A 116 5.39 -7.86 33.36
N THR A 117 4.23 -8.10 33.97
CA THR A 117 3.35 -7.05 34.51
C THR A 117 2.83 -7.48 35.87
N GLY A 118 2.95 -6.63 36.89
CA GLY A 118 2.39 -6.93 38.21
C GLY A 118 3.15 -7.97 39.03
N ILE A 119 4.42 -8.24 38.70
CA ILE A 119 5.32 -9.11 39.50
C ILE A 119 6.24 -8.24 40.35
N VAL A 120 6.47 -8.63 41.60
CA VAL A 120 7.37 -7.97 42.57
C VAL A 120 8.82 -8.47 42.45
N ASN A 121 9.77 -7.67 42.94
CA ASN A 121 11.20 -7.80 42.62
C ASN A 121 11.83 -9.17 42.93
N TYR A 122 11.46 -9.86 44.01
CA TYR A 122 12.08 -11.14 44.37
C TYR A 122 11.69 -12.26 43.38
N GLU A 123 10.40 -12.43 43.08
CA GLU A 123 9.90 -13.43 42.12
C GLU A 123 10.44 -13.19 40.72
N LEU A 124 10.52 -11.92 40.32
CA LEU A 124 11.08 -11.55 39.03
C LEU A 124 12.57 -11.92 38.94
N THR A 125 13.33 -11.72 40.02
CA THR A 125 14.75 -12.08 40.06
C THR A 125 14.94 -13.58 39.92
N ASP A 126 14.14 -14.39 40.61
CA ASP A 126 14.20 -15.85 40.52
C ASP A 126 13.84 -16.36 39.11
N ILE A 127 12.80 -15.76 38.50
CA ILE A 127 12.38 -16.08 37.13
C ILE A 127 13.49 -15.74 36.13
N LEU A 128 14.14 -14.58 36.26
CA LEU A 128 15.23 -14.18 35.37
C LEU A 128 16.45 -15.10 35.54
N ALA A 129 16.82 -15.44 36.78
CA ALA A 129 17.91 -16.35 37.07
C ALA A 129 17.66 -17.76 36.48
N GLN A 130 16.42 -18.23 36.54
CA GLN A 130 16.07 -19.55 36.01
C GLN A 130 16.05 -19.62 34.47
N THR A 131 15.65 -18.53 33.83
CA THR A 131 15.41 -18.49 32.37
C THR A 131 16.63 -18.08 31.56
N GLU A 132 17.59 -17.38 32.19
CA GLU A 132 18.74 -16.76 31.51
C GLU A 132 18.36 -15.74 30.43
N PHE A 133 17.09 -15.31 30.40
CA PHE A 133 16.60 -14.32 29.46
C PHE A 133 16.75 -12.92 30.03
N THR A 134 16.93 -11.95 29.14
CA THR A 134 16.97 -10.54 29.53
C THR A 134 15.56 -10.03 29.81
N ARG A 135 15.43 -9.09 30.76
CA ARG A 135 14.18 -8.37 30.94
C ARG A 135 13.95 -7.44 29.74
N GLY A 136 12.83 -7.61 29.06
CA GLY A 136 12.43 -6.75 27.94
C GLY A 136 11.68 -5.50 28.39
N GLU A 137 11.74 -4.45 27.57
CA GLU A 137 11.01 -3.21 27.75
C GLU A 137 10.06 -2.95 26.56
N MET A 138 8.91 -2.34 26.84
CA MET A 138 7.92 -1.96 25.83
C MET A 138 8.08 -0.47 25.48
N PRO A 139 7.96 -0.07 24.21
CA PRO A 139 7.51 -0.88 23.07
C PRO A 139 8.62 -1.74 22.44
N VAL A 140 8.29 -2.96 22.02
CA VAL A 140 9.20 -3.88 21.32
C VAL A 140 8.71 -4.17 19.91
N ARG A 141 9.62 -4.35 18.95
CA ARG A 141 9.26 -4.72 17.57
C ARG A 141 9.00 -6.21 17.47
N TYR A 142 7.81 -6.59 17.00
CA TYR A 142 7.41 -7.97 16.73
C TYR A 142 6.76 -8.05 15.34
N LEU A 143 7.21 -9.00 14.51
CA LEU A 143 6.74 -9.17 13.12
C LEU A 143 6.75 -7.86 12.29
N GLY A 144 7.68 -6.96 12.59
CA GLY A 144 7.82 -5.68 11.90
C GLY A 144 6.94 -4.54 12.43
N ILE A 145 6.14 -4.76 13.46
CA ILE A 145 5.24 -3.78 14.09
C ILE A 145 5.60 -3.59 15.59
N PRO A 146 5.46 -2.39 16.16
CA PRO A 146 5.64 -2.18 17.59
C PRO A 146 4.49 -2.79 18.41
N LEU A 147 4.83 -3.66 19.37
CA LEU A 147 3.97 -4.04 20.48
C LEU A 147 4.17 -3.04 21.61
N ALA A 148 3.08 -2.49 22.12
CA ALA A 148 3.11 -1.50 23.18
C ALA A 148 2.01 -1.77 24.21
N ALA A 149 2.33 -1.54 25.48
CA ALA A 149 1.35 -1.58 26.57
C ALA A 149 0.40 -0.36 26.57
N GLN A 150 0.84 0.73 25.93
CA GLN A 150 0.11 1.99 25.86
C GLN A 150 -0.12 2.42 24.41
N ARG A 151 -0.85 3.53 24.23
CA ARG A 151 -1.04 4.13 22.92
C ARG A 151 0.30 4.61 22.36
N LEU A 152 0.60 4.22 21.13
CA LEU A 152 1.78 4.66 20.41
C LEU A 152 1.80 6.19 20.25
N SER A 153 2.96 6.77 20.54
CA SER A 153 3.32 8.15 20.27
C SER A 153 3.62 8.36 18.78
N VAL A 154 3.74 9.62 18.33
CA VAL A 154 4.09 9.92 16.94
C VAL A 154 5.50 9.42 16.59
N SER A 155 6.43 9.39 17.56
CA SER A 155 7.80 8.88 17.38
C SER A 155 7.85 7.38 17.14
N ASP A 156 6.91 6.61 17.69
CA ASP A 156 6.87 5.15 17.52
C ASP A 156 6.57 4.72 16.07
N TYR A 157 6.06 5.63 15.24
CA TYR A 157 5.82 5.40 13.81
C TYR A 157 7.03 5.73 12.93
N SER A 158 8.17 6.15 13.50
CA SER A 158 9.39 6.43 12.73
C SER A 158 9.83 5.25 11.86
N PRO A 159 9.81 3.98 12.32
CA PRO A 159 10.16 2.84 11.48
C PRO A 159 9.33 2.72 10.19
N LEU A 160 8.05 3.10 10.22
CA LEU A 160 7.20 3.15 9.03
C LEU A 160 7.65 4.26 8.08
N VAL A 161 7.83 5.48 8.61
CA VAL A 161 8.20 6.65 7.83
C VAL A 161 9.60 6.48 7.21
N ASP A 162 10.53 5.89 7.96
CA ASP A 162 11.90 5.64 7.51
C ASP A 162 11.96 4.54 6.46
N ARG A 163 11.14 3.49 6.58
CA ARG A 163 11.00 2.47 5.54
C ARG A 163 10.48 3.08 4.23
N ILE A 164 9.48 3.96 4.31
CA ILE A 164 8.97 4.70 3.14
C ILE A 164 10.05 5.61 2.55
N ALA A 165 10.79 6.32 3.40
CA ALA A 165 11.88 7.18 2.97
C ALA A 165 13.00 6.40 2.27
N HIS A 166 13.35 5.21 2.77
CA HIS A 166 14.33 4.30 2.18
C HIS A 166 13.87 3.74 0.84
N CYS A 167 12.59 3.39 0.70
CA CYS A 167 12.03 3.00 -0.59
C CYS A 167 12.16 4.14 -1.61
N ILE A 168 11.77 5.36 -1.23
CA ILE A 168 11.83 6.54 -2.09
C ILE A 168 13.28 6.87 -2.48
N SER A 169 14.24 6.84 -1.54
CA SER A 169 15.64 7.17 -1.83
C SER A 169 16.26 6.27 -2.89
N LYS A 170 15.94 4.96 -2.86
CA LYS A 170 16.37 3.99 -3.89
C LYS A 170 15.82 4.27 -5.28
N TRP A 171 14.70 4.98 -5.37
CA TRP A 171 14.05 5.30 -6.64
C TRP A 171 14.42 6.68 -7.17
N THR A 172 14.80 7.62 -6.30
CA THR A 172 15.20 8.98 -6.70
C THR A 172 16.42 8.97 -7.62
N ALA A 173 17.34 8.01 -7.45
CA ALA A 173 18.50 7.84 -8.33
C ALA A 173 18.14 7.36 -9.76
N LYS A 174 16.90 6.91 -9.99
CA LYS A 174 16.44 6.40 -11.29
C LYS A 174 15.67 7.49 -12.05
N SER A 175 15.92 7.61 -13.35
CA SER A 175 15.11 8.48 -14.23
C SER A 175 13.72 7.86 -14.44
N LEU A 176 12.79 8.15 -13.52
CA LEU A 176 11.43 7.64 -13.51
C LEU A 176 10.43 8.68 -14.02
N SER A 177 9.59 8.25 -14.96
CA SER A 177 8.40 9.02 -15.36
C SER A 177 7.44 9.19 -14.19
N ILE A 178 6.61 10.25 -14.21
CA ILE A 178 5.61 10.50 -13.17
C ILE A 178 4.64 9.31 -13.03
N ALA A 179 4.27 8.68 -14.16
CA ALA A 179 3.45 7.47 -14.15
C ALA A 179 4.16 6.29 -13.44
N GLY A 180 5.47 6.12 -13.64
CA GLY A 180 6.25 5.11 -12.92
C GLY A 180 6.36 5.40 -11.42
N ARG A 181 6.50 6.67 -11.03
CA ARG A 181 6.49 7.08 -9.62
C ARG A 181 5.14 6.83 -8.96
N LEU A 182 4.05 7.12 -9.66
CA LEU A 182 2.69 6.81 -9.23
C LEU A 182 2.51 5.31 -8.99
N GLU A 183 3.00 4.47 -9.91
CA GLU A 183 2.92 3.01 -9.79
C GLU A 183 3.69 2.50 -8.57
N LEU A 184 4.89 3.02 -8.30
CA LEU A 184 5.69 2.66 -7.12
C LEU A 184 5.01 3.08 -5.80
N ILE A 185 4.35 4.23 -5.78
CA ILE A 185 3.54 4.65 -4.62
C ILE A 185 2.40 3.64 -4.41
N SER A 186 1.62 3.37 -5.47
CA SER A 186 0.44 2.50 -5.41
C SER A 186 0.77 1.04 -5.03
N SER A 187 1.81 0.47 -5.62
CA SER A 187 2.16 -0.95 -5.46
C SER A 187 3.03 -1.23 -4.23
N VAL A 188 4.01 -0.37 -3.94
CA VAL A 188 4.99 -0.61 -2.87
C VAL A 188 4.66 0.18 -1.61
N ILE A 189 4.52 1.51 -1.72
CA ILE A 189 4.33 2.35 -0.54
C ILE A 189 3.00 2.07 0.14
N GLN A 190 1.89 2.02 -0.62
CA GLN A 190 0.59 1.67 -0.05
C GLN A 190 0.56 0.23 0.50
N GLY A 191 1.39 -0.68 -0.03
CA GLY A 191 1.57 -2.02 0.53
C GLY A 191 2.23 -1.99 1.92
N VAL A 192 3.31 -1.21 2.07
CA VAL A 192 4.00 -0.98 3.35
C VAL A 192 3.07 -0.33 4.37
N GLU A 193 2.31 0.69 3.96
CA GLU A 193 1.32 1.36 4.81
C GLU A 193 0.21 0.39 5.24
N CYS A 194 -0.33 -0.40 4.30
CA CYS A 194 -1.46 -1.31 4.55
C CYS A 194 -1.18 -2.31 5.68
N PHE A 195 0.07 -2.73 5.87
CA PHE A 195 0.46 -3.59 6.99
C PHE A 195 0.21 -2.92 8.35
N TRP A 196 0.53 -1.63 8.48
CA TRP A 196 0.32 -0.86 9.71
C TRP A 196 -1.14 -0.45 9.91
N LEU A 197 -1.83 -0.07 8.83
CA LEU A 197 -3.23 0.36 8.85
C LEU A 197 -4.20 -0.74 9.29
N GLN A 198 -3.79 -2.01 9.24
CA GLN A 198 -4.58 -3.13 9.73
C GLN A 198 -4.57 -3.27 11.26
N CYS A 199 -3.53 -2.76 11.92
CA CYS A 199 -3.34 -2.90 13.35
C CYS A 199 -3.55 -1.58 14.11
N PHE A 200 -3.26 -0.44 13.46
CA PHE A 200 -3.30 0.87 14.10
C PHE A 200 -4.11 1.87 13.28
N LEU A 201 -4.75 2.79 13.99
CA LEU A 201 -5.22 4.04 13.41
C LEU A 201 -4.08 5.06 13.41
N LEU A 202 -3.59 5.45 12.24
CA LEU A 202 -2.45 6.38 12.16
C LEU A 202 -2.85 7.78 12.66
N PRO A 203 -2.01 8.43 13.49
CA PRO A 203 -2.18 9.84 13.83
C PRO A 203 -2.09 10.74 12.60
N ALA A 204 -2.87 11.83 12.56
CA ALA A 204 -2.86 12.79 11.44
C ALA A 204 -1.44 13.31 11.12
N ALA A 205 -0.64 13.61 12.15
CA ALA A 205 0.75 14.05 11.98
C ALA A 205 1.65 13.02 11.27
N VAL A 206 1.38 11.71 11.43
CA VAL A 206 2.11 10.65 10.73
C VAL A 206 1.64 10.58 9.26
N ILE A 207 0.33 10.65 9.04
CA ILE A 207 -0.25 10.67 7.69
C ILE A 207 0.28 11.86 6.88
N ASP A 208 0.37 13.05 7.47
CA ASP A 208 0.90 14.24 6.81
C ASP A 208 2.38 14.08 6.43
N LYS A 209 3.19 13.43 7.28
CA LYS A 209 4.59 13.12 6.97
C LYS A 209 4.68 12.17 5.77
N ILE A 210 3.84 11.15 5.72
CA ILE A 210 3.76 10.19 4.60
C ILE A 210 3.32 10.90 3.32
N HIS A 211 2.18 11.61 3.36
CA HIS A 211 1.65 12.38 2.24
C HIS A 211 2.69 13.35 1.68
N ARG A 212 3.41 14.09 2.54
CA ARG A 212 4.45 15.01 2.12
C ARG A 212 5.57 14.31 1.34
N ARG A 213 6.03 13.14 1.81
CA ARG A 213 7.08 12.36 1.14
C ARG A 213 6.60 11.83 -0.21
N CYS A 214 5.43 11.19 -0.26
CA CYS A 214 4.88 10.64 -1.49
C CYS A 214 4.56 11.74 -2.52
N ARG A 215 4.06 12.90 -2.07
CA ARG A 215 3.81 14.07 -2.92
C ARG A 215 5.09 14.61 -3.53
N ASN A 216 6.12 14.84 -2.71
CA ASN A 216 7.40 15.35 -3.19
C ASN A 216 8.07 14.36 -4.15
N PHE A 217 7.96 13.06 -3.88
CA PHE A 217 8.44 12.02 -4.76
C PHE A 217 7.67 12.01 -6.09
N LEU A 218 6.34 11.97 -6.08
CA LEU A 218 5.51 11.93 -7.29
C LEU A 218 5.82 13.09 -8.23
N TRP A 219 5.93 14.31 -7.69
CA TRP A 219 6.08 15.54 -8.48
C TRP A 219 7.52 15.99 -8.70
N ASN A 220 8.49 15.25 -8.15
CA ASN A 220 9.90 15.64 -8.14
C ASN A 220 10.17 17.07 -7.63
N SER A 221 9.28 17.59 -6.79
CA SER A 221 9.29 18.99 -6.38
C SER A 221 8.46 19.19 -5.13
N LYS A 222 8.74 20.29 -4.40
CA LYS A 222 7.94 20.68 -3.23
C LYS A 222 6.58 21.29 -3.61
N ARG A 223 6.45 21.77 -4.85
CA ARG A 223 5.23 22.38 -5.40
C ARG A 223 4.47 21.35 -6.24
N ALA A 224 3.32 20.92 -5.76
CA ALA A 224 2.49 19.95 -6.46
C ALA A 224 1.52 20.67 -7.43
N PRO A 225 1.46 20.29 -8.72
CA PRO A 225 0.47 20.82 -9.67
C PRO A 225 -0.98 20.52 -9.26
N VAL A 226 -1.20 19.41 -8.57
CA VAL A 226 -2.51 18.93 -8.10
C VAL A 226 -2.39 18.57 -6.62
N ALA A 227 -3.41 18.93 -5.82
CA ALA A 227 -3.42 18.63 -4.38
C ALA A 227 -3.39 17.12 -4.13
N TRP A 228 -2.82 16.70 -3.00
CA TRP A 228 -2.68 15.27 -2.67
C TRP A 228 -4.04 14.59 -2.51
N ASP A 229 -4.98 15.24 -1.84
CA ASP A 229 -6.32 14.68 -1.66
C ASP A 229 -7.05 14.52 -3.01
N GLU A 230 -6.89 15.47 -3.93
CA GLU A 230 -7.47 15.40 -5.27
C GLU A 230 -6.93 14.23 -6.11
N ILE A 231 -5.66 13.85 -5.94
CA ILE A 231 -5.09 12.69 -6.65
C ILE A 231 -5.49 11.35 -6.02
N CYS A 232 -5.92 11.35 -4.75
CA CYS A 232 -6.39 10.15 -4.08
C CYS A 232 -7.77 9.67 -4.57
N HIS A 233 -8.48 10.51 -5.33
CA HIS A 233 -9.73 10.10 -5.93
C HIS A 233 -9.52 9.09 -7.08
N PRO A 234 -10.51 8.24 -7.37
CA PRO A 234 -10.50 7.42 -8.56
C PRO A 234 -10.35 8.26 -9.84
N LYS A 235 -9.86 7.62 -10.91
CA LYS A 235 -9.71 8.27 -12.22
C LYS A 235 -11.05 8.79 -12.73
N GLU A 236 -12.14 8.09 -12.41
CA GLU A 236 -13.54 8.44 -12.71
C GLU A 236 -13.94 9.78 -12.11
N GLU A 237 -13.36 10.13 -10.97
CA GLU A 237 -13.60 11.36 -10.21
C GLU A 237 -12.49 12.40 -10.47
N GLY A 238 -11.57 12.10 -11.40
CA GLY A 238 -10.53 13.01 -11.84
C GLY A 238 -9.21 12.92 -11.07
N GLY A 239 -9.08 11.98 -10.13
CA GLY A 239 -7.81 11.71 -9.46
C GLY A 239 -6.93 10.70 -10.21
N LEU A 240 -5.95 10.12 -9.51
CA LEU A 240 -4.99 9.16 -10.03
C LEU A 240 -5.20 7.74 -9.46
N GLY A 241 -6.10 7.58 -8.48
CA GLY A 241 -6.44 6.28 -7.90
C GLY A 241 -5.56 5.83 -6.74
N ILE A 242 -4.78 6.73 -6.13
CA ILE A 242 -4.05 6.44 -4.88
C ILE A 242 -5.07 6.32 -3.74
N ARG A 243 -5.07 5.25 -2.95
CA ARG A 243 -6.01 5.17 -1.82
C ARG A 243 -5.78 6.29 -0.80
N HIS A 244 -6.85 6.94 -0.36
CA HIS A 244 -6.83 7.92 0.73
C HIS A 244 -6.54 7.20 2.07
N ILE A 245 -5.43 7.53 2.73
CA ILE A 245 -4.89 6.75 3.86
C ILE A 245 -5.90 6.66 5.01
N GLN A 246 -6.50 7.79 5.42
CA GLN A 246 -7.46 7.82 6.52
C GLN A 246 -8.67 6.92 6.25
N SER A 247 -9.25 7.03 5.05
CA SER A 247 -10.45 6.26 4.67
C SER A 247 -10.11 4.78 4.49
N TRP A 248 -8.92 4.46 3.98
CA TRP A 248 -8.44 3.08 3.87
C TRP A 248 -8.19 2.46 5.25
N ASN A 249 -7.62 3.22 6.19
CA ASN A 249 -7.42 2.79 7.57
C ASN A 249 -8.75 2.41 8.24
N VAL A 250 -9.75 3.28 8.12
CA VAL A 250 -11.08 3.04 8.71
C VAL A 250 -11.76 1.84 8.04
N ALA A 251 -11.64 1.69 6.72
CA ALA A 251 -12.19 0.52 6.01
C ALA A 251 -11.52 -0.80 6.44
N LEU A 252 -10.20 -0.82 6.65
CA LEU A 252 -9.48 -1.99 7.15
C LEU A 252 -9.92 -2.36 8.57
N LEU A 253 -10.09 -1.37 9.44
CA LEU A 253 -10.58 -1.58 10.80
C LEU A 253 -12.07 -1.96 10.84
N ALA A 254 -12.89 -1.47 9.92
CA ALA A 254 -14.28 -1.91 9.77
C ALA A 254 -14.37 -3.39 9.39
N ARG A 255 -13.42 -3.91 8.58
CA ARG A 255 -13.31 -5.35 8.33
C ARG A 255 -12.96 -6.13 9.60
N VAL A 256 -12.08 -5.59 10.45
CA VAL A 256 -11.75 -6.19 11.76
C VAL A 256 -12.98 -6.20 12.68
N LEU A 257 -13.73 -5.10 12.75
CA LEU A 257 -15.00 -5.00 13.47
C LEU A 257 -15.99 -6.07 12.99
N TRP A 258 -16.12 -6.25 11.67
CA TRP A 258 -17.00 -7.25 11.08
C TRP A 258 -16.61 -8.70 11.45
N ASN A 259 -15.32 -8.99 11.51
CA ASN A 259 -14.83 -10.30 11.95
C ASN A 259 -15.22 -10.60 13.40
N VAL A 260 -15.20 -9.58 14.28
CA VAL A 260 -15.68 -9.72 15.66
C VAL A 260 -17.19 -9.94 15.70
N HIS A 261 -17.95 -9.16 14.92
CA HIS A 261 -19.41 -9.30 14.83
C HIS A 261 -19.83 -10.70 14.36
N ARG A 262 -19.19 -11.22 13.31
CA ARG A 262 -19.48 -12.57 12.76
C ARG A 262 -18.93 -13.71 13.61
N LYS A 263 -18.23 -13.42 14.71
CA LYS A 263 -17.49 -14.42 15.49
C LYS A 263 -16.63 -15.32 14.59
N ALA A 264 -15.88 -14.69 13.67
CA ALA A 264 -15.04 -15.42 12.73
C ALA A 264 -14.14 -16.43 13.47
N ASP A 265 -13.95 -17.61 12.87
CA ASP A 265 -13.24 -18.72 13.50
C ASP A 265 -11.72 -18.50 13.52
N THR A 266 -11.28 -17.54 14.34
CA THR A 266 -9.87 -17.21 14.55
C THR A 266 -9.60 -17.10 16.05
N LEU A 267 -8.37 -17.42 16.45
CA LEU A 267 -7.97 -17.38 17.86
C LEU A 267 -8.17 -15.98 18.47
N TRP A 268 -7.82 -14.92 17.75
CA TRP A 268 -7.93 -13.56 18.26
C TRP A 268 -9.39 -13.12 18.43
N VAL A 269 -10.31 -13.52 17.54
CA VAL A 269 -11.74 -13.19 17.68
C VAL A 269 -12.34 -13.94 18.87
N LYS A 270 -12.02 -15.24 19.02
CA LYS A 270 -12.42 -16.02 20.19
C LYS A 270 -11.91 -15.37 21.47
N TRP A 271 -10.64 -14.94 21.49
CA TRP A 271 -10.02 -14.28 22.63
C TRP A 271 -10.70 -12.95 22.98
N VAL A 272 -11.00 -12.10 21.99
CA VAL A 272 -11.74 -10.85 22.22
C VAL A 272 -13.12 -11.12 22.80
N ASN A 273 -13.84 -12.11 22.26
CA ASN A 273 -15.16 -12.49 22.77
C ASN A 273 -15.09 -12.96 24.24
N GLU A 274 -14.13 -13.80 24.59
CA GLU A 274 -14.01 -14.38 25.94
C GLU A 274 -13.50 -13.39 27.01
N VAL A 275 -12.56 -12.51 26.62
CA VAL A 275 -11.86 -11.63 27.56
C VAL A 275 -12.53 -10.27 27.69
N TYR A 276 -12.94 -9.66 26.57
CA TYR A 276 -13.48 -8.29 26.54
C TYR A 276 -14.99 -8.24 26.47
N LEU A 277 -15.61 -8.97 25.53
CA LEU A 277 -17.06 -8.90 25.33
C LEU A 277 -17.83 -9.70 26.39
N ARG A 278 -17.31 -10.86 26.80
CA ARG A 278 -17.88 -11.72 27.85
C ARG A 278 -19.37 -12.03 27.64
N GLY A 279 -19.73 -12.37 26.40
CA GLY A 279 -21.11 -12.67 26.01
C GLY A 279 -21.96 -11.46 25.62
N ILE A 280 -21.50 -10.24 25.89
CA ILE A 280 -22.19 -9.01 25.45
C ILE A 280 -22.01 -8.86 23.92
N SER A 281 -23.06 -8.45 23.23
CA SER A 281 -22.98 -8.10 21.81
C SER A 281 -21.97 -6.99 21.60
N LEU A 282 -21.17 -7.09 20.53
CA LEU A 282 -20.25 -6.03 20.10
C LEU A 282 -20.97 -4.68 19.92
N TRP A 283 -22.26 -4.71 19.59
CA TRP A 283 -23.04 -3.51 19.33
C TRP A 283 -23.52 -2.79 20.60
N ASP A 284 -23.59 -3.51 21.72
CA ASP A 284 -24.01 -2.99 23.03
C ASP A 284 -22.81 -2.78 23.98
N TRP A 285 -21.67 -3.38 23.66
CA TRP A 285 -20.46 -3.33 24.47
C TRP A 285 -19.89 -1.91 24.60
N GLN A 286 -19.53 -1.48 25.82
CA GLN A 286 -18.95 -0.15 26.04
C GLN A 286 -17.46 -0.25 26.40
N PRO A 287 -16.57 0.47 25.68
CA PRO A 287 -15.15 0.44 25.96
C PRO A 287 -14.79 1.10 27.29
N LYS A 288 -13.87 0.48 28.03
CA LYS A 288 -13.30 1.02 29.28
C LYS A 288 -11.95 1.68 29.03
N LYS A 289 -11.52 2.59 29.92
CA LYS A 289 -10.24 3.31 29.81
C LYS A 289 -9.02 2.37 29.71
N GLY A 290 -9.07 1.21 30.39
CA GLY A 290 -8.03 0.19 30.38
C GLY A 290 -8.09 -0.79 29.20
N ASP A 291 -9.08 -0.69 28.31
CA ASP A 291 -9.19 -1.59 27.17
C ASP A 291 -8.17 -1.26 26.08
N SER A 292 -7.86 -2.30 25.30
CA SER A 292 -6.93 -2.23 24.17
C SER A 292 -7.24 -1.01 23.29
N PRO A 293 -6.24 -0.18 22.93
CA PRO A 293 -6.44 0.93 22.01
C PRO A 293 -7.16 0.53 20.71
N LEU A 294 -6.88 -0.67 20.18
CA LEU A 294 -7.55 -1.19 18.98
C LEU A 294 -9.05 -1.36 19.21
N LEU A 295 -9.47 -2.01 20.30
CA LEU A 295 -10.89 -2.26 20.57
C LEU A 295 -11.67 -0.97 20.80
N ARG A 296 -11.06 0.01 21.47
CA ARG A 296 -11.65 1.34 21.60
C ARG A 296 -11.87 2.00 20.25
N ARG A 297 -10.93 1.86 19.31
CA ARG A 297 -11.10 2.34 17.93
C ARG A 297 -12.15 1.57 17.15
N LEU A 298 -12.30 0.27 17.36
CA LEU A 298 -13.39 -0.49 16.75
C LEU A 298 -14.76 0.02 17.25
N ALA A 299 -14.87 0.33 18.55
CA ALA A 299 -16.06 0.98 19.10
C ALA A 299 -16.32 2.36 18.48
N ASP A 300 -15.29 3.21 18.33
CA ASP A 300 -15.43 4.52 17.65
C ASP A 300 -15.99 4.36 16.22
N ILE A 301 -15.53 3.35 15.48
CA ILE A 301 -16.01 3.08 14.10
C ILE A 301 -17.44 2.57 14.12
N ARG A 302 -17.77 1.66 15.04
CA ARG A 302 -19.13 1.16 15.25
C ARG A 302 -20.08 2.33 15.55
N ASP A 303 -19.73 3.22 16.47
CA ASP A 303 -20.58 4.33 16.89
C ASP A 303 -20.81 5.33 15.75
N ARG A 304 -19.78 5.57 14.93
CA ARG A 304 -19.93 6.34 13.68
C ARG A 304 -20.88 5.69 12.68
N LEU A 305 -20.85 4.37 12.55
CA LEU A 305 -21.77 3.63 11.68
C LEU A 305 -23.21 3.67 12.22
N ILE A 306 -23.40 3.47 13.53
CA ILE A 306 -24.71 3.60 14.20
C ILE A 306 -25.27 5.00 13.98
N THR A 307 -24.46 6.04 14.19
CA THR A 307 -24.87 7.44 13.97
C THR A 307 -25.25 7.69 12.51
N ALA A 308 -24.50 7.15 11.56
CA ALA A 308 -24.75 7.36 10.13
C ALA A 308 -26.00 6.61 9.62
N PHE A 309 -26.32 5.45 10.19
CA PHE A 309 -27.44 4.61 9.76
C PHE A 309 -28.64 4.62 10.72
N GLY A 310 -28.57 5.39 11.81
CA GLY A 310 -29.63 5.59 12.79
C GLY A 310 -29.81 4.46 13.82
N SER A 311 -29.38 3.23 13.54
CA SER A 311 -29.49 2.11 14.49
C SER A 311 -28.39 1.05 14.32
N PRO A 312 -28.13 0.22 15.35
CA PRO A 312 -27.21 -0.93 15.24
C PRO A 312 -27.63 -1.93 14.15
N VAL A 313 -28.93 -2.20 14.02
CA VAL A 313 -29.46 -3.15 13.02
C VAL A 313 -29.18 -2.66 11.60
N ALA A 314 -29.46 -1.38 11.33
CA ALA A 314 -29.19 -0.78 10.03
C ALA A 314 -27.68 -0.73 9.71
N ALA A 315 -26.83 -0.45 10.72
CA ALA A 315 -25.39 -0.48 10.55
C ALA A 315 -24.87 -1.89 10.21
N VAL A 316 -25.38 -2.94 10.87
CA VAL A 316 -25.06 -4.34 10.56
C VAL A 316 -25.48 -4.69 9.13
N GLN A 317 -26.70 -4.32 8.74
CA GLN A 317 -27.22 -4.61 7.39
C GLN A 317 -26.35 -3.95 6.32
N CYS A 318 -25.96 -2.69 6.51
CA CYS A 318 -25.07 -2.01 5.56
C CYS A 318 -23.68 -2.69 5.47
N MET A 319 -23.11 -3.10 6.61
CA MET A 319 -21.86 -3.86 6.60
C MET A 319 -22.01 -5.25 5.94
N ALA A 320 -23.20 -5.86 6.02
CA ALA A 320 -23.52 -7.10 5.32
C ALA A 320 -23.54 -6.89 3.79
N ASP A 321 -24.07 -5.76 3.30
CA ASP A 321 -24.05 -5.41 1.86
C ASP A 321 -22.62 -5.22 1.32
N TRP A 322 -21.70 -4.82 2.21
CA TRP A 322 -20.27 -4.72 1.90
C TRP A 322 -19.54 -6.06 1.99
N SER A 323 -20.24 -7.15 2.31
CA SER A 323 -19.64 -8.45 2.59
C SER A 323 -19.98 -9.50 1.52
N ASN A 324 -19.15 -10.52 1.48
CA ASN A 324 -19.36 -11.75 0.73
C ASN A 324 -19.16 -12.97 1.65
N THR A 325 -19.17 -14.18 1.06
CA THR A 325 -18.99 -15.44 1.81
C THR A 325 -17.71 -15.48 2.64
N LYS A 326 -16.63 -14.86 2.16
CA LYS A 326 -15.30 -14.84 2.80
C LYS A 326 -15.14 -13.76 3.87
N GLY A 327 -16.00 -12.74 3.91
CA GLY A 327 -15.88 -11.62 4.86
C GLY A 327 -16.26 -10.28 4.25
N LEU A 328 -15.95 -9.21 4.98
CA LEU A 328 -16.19 -7.85 4.50
C LEU A 328 -15.18 -7.46 3.41
N GLU A 329 -15.69 -6.97 2.29
CA GLU A 329 -14.89 -6.46 1.19
C GLU A 329 -14.39 -5.05 1.53
N THR A 330 -13.10 -4.93 1.86
CA THR A 330 -12.49 -3.65 2.24
C THR A 330 -12.67 -2.57 1.17
N SER A 331 -12.74 -2.95 -0.12
CA SER A 331 -13.01 -2.05 -1.23
C SER A 331 -14.38 -1.37 -1.11
N LYS A 332 -15.45 -2.12 -0.80
CA LYS A 332 -16.81 -1.57 -0.62
C LYS A 332 -16.89 -0.65 0.59
N ALA A 333 -16.30 -1.06 1.72
CA ALA A 333 -16.22 -0.18 2.89
C ALA A 333 -15.39 1.09 2.61
N TYR A 334 -14.30 0.99 1.85
CA TYR A 334 -13.50 2.15 1.44
C TYR A 334 -14.32 3.11 0.57
N GLU A 335 -15.09 2.60 -0.40
CA GLU A 335 -15.98 3.41 -1.23
C GLU A 335 -17.05 4.16 -0.42
N TYR A 336 -17.42 3.65 0.76
CA TYR A 336 -18.29 4.34 1.70
C TYR A 336 -17.54 5.44 2.50
N PHE A 337 -16.39 5.11 3.10
CA PHE A 337 -15.67 6.03 3.99
C PHE A 337 -14.85 7.11 3.26
N ARG A 338 -14.63 6.99 1.95
CA ARG A 338 -13.86 7.97 1.19
C ARG A 338 -14.72 9.18 0.80
N PRO A 339 -14.14 10.39 0.77
CA PRO A 339 -14.77 11.51 0.09
C PRO A 339 -15.02 11.16 -1.39
N LYS A 340 -16.17 11.60 -1.93
CA LYS A 340 -16.54 11.42 -3.34
C LYS A 340 -16.55 12.76 -4.04
N LEU A 341 -15.96 12.82 -5.24
CA LEU A 341 -16.07 13.98 -6.12
C LEU A 341 -17.01 13.68 -7.30
N THR A 342 -17.43 14.74 -7.98
CA THR A 342 -18.22 14.63 -9.20
C THR A 342 -17.45 13.86 -10.27
N ARG A 343 -18.12 12.88 -10.88
CA ARG A 343 -17.54 12.08 -11.97
C ARG A 343 -17.18 12.97 -13.14
N GLN A 344 -15.94 12.81 -13.61
CA GLN A 344 -15.39 13.60 -14.68
C GLN A 344 -15.73 12.98 -16.03
N PRO A 345 -16.41 13.70 -16.93
CA PRO A 345 -16.81 13.14 -18.21
C PRO A 345 -15.57 12.71 -19.01
N TRP A 346 -14.50 13.49 -19.01
CA TRP A 346 -13.32 13.23 -19.83
C TRP A 346 -12.55 11.94 -19.46
N LYS A 347 -12.79 11.31 -18.29
CA LYS A 347 -12.06 10.08 -17.87
C LYS A 347 -12.07 9.00 -18.93
N ALA A 348 -13.25 8.70 -19.49
CA ALA A 348 -13.45 7.60 -20.43
C ALA A 348 -12.65 7.77 -21.73
N ALA A 349 -12.21 8.99 -22.05
CA ALA A 349 -11.42 9.29 -23.23
C ALA A 349 -9.91 9.21 -22.97
N ILE A 350 -9.45 9.62 -21.77
CA ILE A 350 -8.01 9.79 -21.52
C ILE A 350 -7.35 8.56 -20.87
N TRP A 351 -8.08 7.83 -20.03
CA TRP A 351 -7.55 6.69 -19.28
C TRP A 351 -7.93 5.36 -19.96
N LYS A 352 -7.44 5.15 -21.19
CA LYS A 352 -7.61 3.90 -21.94
C LYS A 352 -6.33 3.06 -21.85
N ALA A 353 -6.48 1.74 -21.71
CA ALA A 353 -5.34 0.82 -21.60
C ALA A 353 -4.38 0.88 -22.79
N PHE A 354 -4.88 1.19 -23.98
CA PHE A 354 -4.09 1.32 -25.21
C PHE A 354 -3.36 2.66 -25.36
N ILE A 355 -3.61 3.65 -24.48
CA ILE A 355 -2.89 4.92 -24.47
C ILE A 355 -1.81 4.82 -23.40
N PRO A 356 -0.52 4.92 -23.74
CA PRO A 356 0.53 4.85 -22.74
C PRO A 356 0.36 5.92 -21.64
N PRO A 357 0.56 5.56 -20.36
CA PRO A 357 0.23 6.43 -19.23
C PRO A 357 0.85 7.84 -19.27
N LYS A 358 2.06 7.98 -19.81
CA LYS A 358 2.73 9.29 -19.94
C LYS A 358 1.93 10.30 -20.79
N TYR A 359 1.23 9.84 -21.81
CA TYR A 359 0.41 10.70 -22.68
C TYR A 359 -0.90 11.08 -21.98
N SER A 360 -1.56 10.10 -21.36
CA SER A 360 -2.77 10.32 -20.54
C SER A 360 -2.52 11.31 -19.41
N PHE A 361 -1.34 11.26 -18.79
CA PHE A 361 -0.98 12.13 -17.68
C PHE A 361 -0.88 13.61 -18.07
N ILE A 362 -0.24 13.93 -19.20
CA ILE A 362 -0.15 15.32 -19.68
C ILE A 362 -1.53 15.81 -20.11
N LEU A 363 -2.32 14.97 -20.77
CA LEU A 363 -3.69 15.31 -21.14
C LEU A 363 -4.57 15.57 -19.90
N TRP A 364 -4.42 14.75 -18.85
CA TRP A 364 -5.07 14.94 -17.56
C TRP A 364 -4.69 16.26 -16.90
N LEU A 365 -3.40 16.60 -16.83
CA LEU A 365 -2.95 17.90 -16.31
C LEU A 365 -3.50 19.07 -17.12
N GLY A 366 -3.51 18.95 -18.46
CA GLY A 366 -4.05 19.97 -19.35
C GLY A 366 -5.53 20.21 -19.16
N LEU A 367 -6.32 19.14 -18.99
CA LEU A 367 -7.76 19.23 -18.71
C LEU A 367 -8.08 19.86 -17.35
N ARG A 368 -7.21 19.66 -16.35
CA ARG A 368 -7.30 20.34 -15.05
C ARG A 368 -6.76 21.77 -15.08
N GLY A 369 -6.20 22.21 -16.22
CA GLY A 369 -5.51 23.49 -16.34
C GLY A 369 -4.30 23.60 -15.42
N ARG A 370 -3.59 22.49 -15.12
CA ARG A 370 -2.46 22.44 -14.17
C ARG A 370 -1.09 22.29 -14.85
N LEU A 371 -1.03 22.45 -16.17
CA LEU A 371 0.24 22.55 -16.89
C LEU A 371 0.92 23.88 -16.58
N ALA A 372 2.25 23.91 -16.58
CA ALA A 372 3.05 25.10 -16.26
C ALA A 372 3.23 26.01 -17.49
N THR A 373 2.11 26.49 -18.05
CA THR A 373 2.09 27.49 -19.14
C THR A 373 2.44 28.89 -18.60
N ARG A 374 2.97 29.78 -19.44
CA ARG A 374 3.46 31.11 -19.00
C ARG A 374 2.35 31.95 -18.33
N ASP A 375 1.09 31.86 -18.78
CA ASP A 375 -0.08 32.47 -18.11
C ASP A 375 -0.23 32.06 -16.62
N ARG A 376 0.12 30.81 -16.28
CA ARG A 376 0.08 30.29 -14.91
C ARG A 376 1.35 30.56 -14.11
N LEU A 377 2.44 30.93 -14.81
CA LEU A 377 3.73 31.25 -14.23
C LEU A 377 3.98 32.76 -14.14
N MET A 378 2.96 33.61 -14.42
CA MET A 378 3.09 35.07 -14.36
C MET A 378 3.64 35.59 -13.02
N PHE A 379 3.41 34.86 -11.92
CA PHE A 379 3.95 35.19 -10.60
C PHE A 379 5.50 35.12 -10.51
N LEU A 380 6.16 34.48 -11.49
CA LEU A 380 7.62 34.46 -11.61
C LEU A 380 8.18 35.67 -12.38
N GLN A 381 7.33 36.57 -12.88
CA GLN A 381 7.71 37.75 -13.67
C GLN A 381 8.54 37.42 -14.93
N GLU A 382 8.38 36.23 -15.49
CA GLU A 382 9.02 35.80 -16.73
C GLU A 382 8.26 36.31 -17.98
N GLU A 383 8.90 36.21 -19.15
CA GLU A 383 8.26 36.49 -20.44
C GLU A 383 6.90 35.80 -20.62
N HIS A 384 5.94 36.51 -21.22
CA HIS A 384 4.57 36.02 -21.36
C HIS A 384 4.24 35.44 -22.75
N LEU A 385 5.06 35.71 -23.76
CA LEU A 385 4.83 35.29 -25.15
C LEU A 385 5.05 33.78 -25.31
N CYS A 386 4.42 33.14 -26.29
CA CYS A 386 4.61 31.72 -26.53
C CYS A 386 6.00 31.43 -27.07
N SER A 387 6.73 30.49 -26.45
CA SER A 387 8.09 30.13 -26.90
C SER A 387 8.14 29.47 -28.29
N LEU A 388 6.99 29.07 -28.85
CA LEU A 388 6.93 28.47 -30.18
C LEU A 388 6.67 29.48 -31.31
N CYS A 389 5.79 30.47 -31.10
CA CYS A 389 5.45 31.45 -32.13
C CYS A 389 5.93 32.87 -31.83
N ILE A 390 6.30 33.16 -30.58
CA ILE A 390 6.84 34.44 -30.09
C ILE A 390 5.86 35.63 -30.26
N ASN A 391 4.63 35.40 -30.74
CA ASN A 391 3.71 36.47 -31.12
C ASN A 391 2.51 36.67 -30.17
N THR A 392 2.15 35.68 -29.35
CA THR A 392 0.93 35.70 -28.54
C THR A 392 1.19 35.15 -27.16
N MET A 393 0.46 35.63 -26.14
CA MET A 393 0.58 35.12 -24.77
C MET A 393 0.31 33.61 -24.68
N GLU A 394 1.16 32.89 -23.95
CA GLU A 394 1.04 31.44 -23.82
C GLU A 394 -0.03 31.06 -22.80
N SER A 395 -1.13 30.50 -23.31
CA SER A 395 -2.11 29.72 -22.53
C SER A 395 -2.17 28.28 -23.05
N ALA A 396 -2.80 27.37 -22.31
CA ALA A 396 -2.99 26.00 -22.80
C ALA A 396 -3.79 25.94 -24.11
N SER A 397 -4.80 26.80 -24.28
CA SER A 397 -5.59 26.89 -25.52
C SER A 397 -4.76 27.40 -26.69
N HIS A 398 -3.92 28.41 -26.45
CA HIS A 398 -2.99 28.91 -27.45
C HIS A 398 -1.95 27.86 -27.82
N LEU A 399 -1.21 27.36 -26.82
CA LEU A 399 -0.14 26.39 -27.00
C LEU A 399 -0.61 25.16 -27.77
N PHE A 400 -1.79 24.60 -27.45
CA PHE A 400 -2.24 23.37 -28.10
C PHE A 400 -3.00 23.58 -29.39
N PHE A 401 -3.72 24.68 -29.59
CA PHE A 401 -4.67 24.78 -30.72
C PHE A 401 -4.63 26.08 -31.52
N ALA A 402 -4.22 27.22 -30.94
CA ALA A 402 -4.23 28.51 -31.66
C ALA A 402 -2.85 28.97 -32.15
N CYS A 403 -1.77 28.46 -31.56
CA CYS A 403 -0.40 28.76 -31.96
C CYS A 403 -0.17 28.34 -33.42
N PRO A 404 0.35 29.20 -34.31
CA PRO A 404 0.61 28.86 -35.72
C PRO A 404 1.42 27.58 -35.89
N PHE A 405 2.42 27.37 -35.02
CA PHE A 405 3.20 26.13 -34.94
C PHE A 405 2.30 24.90 -34.71
N SER A 406 1.46 24.96 -33.68
CA SER A 406 0.56 23.86 -33.30
C SER A 406 -0.54 23.64 -34.33
N VAL A 407 -1.04 24.70 -34.97
CA VAL A 407 -2.01 24.62 -36.07
C VAL A 407 -1.43 23.87 -37.26
N HIS A 408 -0.17 24.14 -37.62
CA HIS A 408 0.53 23.40 -38.68
C HIS A 408 0.64 21.90 -38.33
N VAL A 409 1.06 21.57 -37.10
CA VAL A 409 1.15 20.18 -36.63
C VAL A 409 -0.21 19.48 -36.68
N TRP A 410 -1.26 20.10 -36.13
CA TRP A 410 -2.60 19.53 -36.14
C TRP A 410 -3.17 19.36 -37.55
N THR A 411 -2.86 20.26 -38.48
CA THR A 411 -3.36 20.15 -39.86
C THR A 411 -2.80 18.90 -40.54
N ASN A 412 -1.50 18.65 -40.40
CA ASN A 412 -0.86 17.45 -40.91
C ASN A 412 -1.37 16.16 -40.25
N ILE A 413 -1.53 16.15 -38.92
CA ILE A 413 -2.03 14.96 -38.19
C ILE A 413 -3.50 14.69 -38.51
N ARG A 414 -4.34 15.73 -38.63
CA ARG A 414 -5.75 15.58 -38.99
C ARG A 414 -5.92 15.09 -40.42
N GLN A 415 -5.17 15.62 -41.38
CA GLN A 415 -5.20 15.16 -42.77
C GLN A 415 -4.78 13.69 -42.87
N TRP A 416 -3.71 13.30 -42.16
CA TRP A 416 -3.24 11.92 -42.14
C TRP A 416 -4.27 10.92 -41.58
N LEU A 417 -5.03 11.30 -40.55
CA LEU A 417 -6.01 10.41 -39.88
C LEU A 417 -7.47 10.62 -40.34
N GLY A 418 -7.71 11.48 -41.33
CA GLY A 418 -9.05 11.81 -41.81
C GLY A 418 -9.94 12.50 -40.77
N ILE A 419 -9.37 13.35 -39.89
CA ILE A 419 -10.12 14.08 -38.86
C ILE A 419 -10.62 15.41 -39.45
N THR A 420 -11.92 15.48 -39.75
CA THR A 420 -12.56 16.65 -40.38
C THR A 420 -12.74 17.83 -39.43
N ARG A 421 -12.92 17.56 -38.13
CA ARG A 421 -13.23 18.58 -37.13
C ARG A 421 -11.99 19.41 -36.73
N ARG A 422 -12.14 20.73 -36.68
CA ARG A 422 -11.17 21.63 -36.02
C ARG A 422 -11.38 21.61 -34.50
N MET A 423 -10.30 21.51 -33.75
CA MET A 423 -10.29 21.52 -32.28
C MET A 423 -9.71 22.84 -31.80
N SER A 424 -10.35 23.46 -30.81
CA SER A 424 -9.94 24.76 -30.24
C SER A 424 -9.48 24.67 -28.79
N THR A 425 -9.92 23.65 -28.04
CA THR A 425 -9.59 23.46 -26.63
C THR A 425 -9.51 21.96 -26.29
N LEU A 426 -8.78 21.62 -25.22
CA LEU A 426 -8.68 20.23 -24.75
C LEU A 426 -10.04 19.61 -24.39
N PRO A 427 -10.96 20.31 -23.68
CA PRO A 427 -12.31 19.78 -23.45
C PRO A 427 -13.09 19.53 -24.74
N SER A 428 -12.96 20.41 -25.74
CA SER A 428 -13.60 20.24 -27.06
C SER A 428 -13.04 19.01 -27.81
N ALA A 429 -11.71 18.84 -27.79
CA ALA A 429 -11.03 17.68 -28.36
C ALA A 429 -11.46 16.36 -27.70
N VAL A 430 -11.57 16.33 -26.37
CA VAL A 430 -12.03 15.14 -25.65
C VAL A 430 -13.51 14.87 -25.85
N LYS A 431 -14.35 15.91 -25.94
CA LYS A 431 -15.77 15.79 -26.29
C LYS A 431 -15.95 15.22 -27.70
N TRP A 432 -15.08 15.58 -28.64
CA TRP A 432 -15.05 14.98 -29.97
C TRP A 432 -14.69 13.48 -29.92
N LEU A 433 -13.61 13.10 -29.23
CA LEU A 433 -13.23 11.68 -29.07
C LEU A 433 -14.39 10.81 -28.55
N LYS A 434 -15.21 11.35 -27.66
CA LYS A 434 -16.40 10.65 -27.15
C LYS A 434 -17.51 10.48 -28.19
N LYS A 435 -17.75 11.50 -29.02
CA LYS A 435 -18.86 11.52 -30.00
C LYS A 435 -18.61 10.61 -31.19
N GLU A 436 -17.35 10.38 -31.57
CA GLU A 436 -16.96 9.51 -32.68
C GLU A 436 -17.32 8.02 -32.50
N LYS A 437 -18.10 7.64 -31.45
CA LYS A 437 -18.42 6.26 -31.06
C LYS A 437 -17.18 5.37 -31.19
N ILE A 438 -16.32 5.37 -30.16
CA ILE A 438 -15.10 4.54 -30.10
C ILE A 438 -15.49 3.05 -30.20
N GLY A 439 -15.65 2.57 -31.43
CA GLY A 439 -15.80 1.17 -31.80
C GLY A 439 -14.45 0.45 -31.78
N SER A 440 -14.48 -0.87 -31.99
CA SER A 440 -13.32 -1.76 -31.98
C SER A 440 -12.29 -1.48 -33.09
N SER A 441 -12.57 -0.59 -34.04
CA SER A 441 -11.70 -0.36 -35.19
C SER A 441 -10.37 0.29 -34.81
N VAL A 442 -9.31 -0.21 -35.43
CA VAL A 442 -7.93 0.28 -35.30
C VAL A 442 -7.85 1.80 -35.51
N GLN A 443 -8.59 2.30 -36.50
CA GLN A 443 -8.63 3.72 -36.85
C GLN A 443 -9.12 4.59 -35.67
N ASN A 444 -10.09 4.13 -34.89
CA ASN A 444 -10.58 4.87 -33.73
C ASN A 444 -9.57 4.88 -32.57
N LYS A 445 -8.86 3.76 -32.35
CA LYS A 445 -7.75 3.72 -31.38
C LYS A 445 -6.60 4.62 -31.84
N ALA A 446 -6.27 4.64 -33.13
CA ALA A 446 -5.25 5.50 -33.71
C ALA A 446 -5.58 6.98 -33.53
N LYS A 447 -6.82 7.42 -33.79
CA LYS A 447 -7.28 8.79 -33.53
C LYS A 447 -7.10 9.19 -32.06
N ALA A 448 -7.44 8.32 -31.12
CA ALA A 448 -7.30 8.58 -29.68
C ALA A 448 -5.83 8.66 -29.23
N ILE A 449 -4.98 7.73 -29.71
CA ILE A 449 -3.55 7.74 -29.45
C ILE A 449 -2.92 9.00 -30.05
N ALA A 450 -3.25 9.34 -31.29
CA ALA A 450 -2.74 10.53 -31.96
C ALA A 450 -3.09 11.81 -31.22
N LEU A 451 -4.33 11.95 -30.71
CA LEU A 451 -4.68 13.11 -29.89
C LEU A 451 -3.76 13.23 -28.66
N ALA A 452 -3.61 12.15 -27.90
CA ALA A 452 -2.81 12.14 -26.68
C ALA A 452 -1.32 12.36 -26.98
N CYS A 453 -0.80 11.74 -28.04
CA CYS A 453 0.58 11.89 -28.50
C CYS A 453 0.86 13.32 -28.99
N THR A 454 -0.02 13.93 -29.79
CA THR A 454 0.20 15.30 -30.28
C THR A 454 0.22 16.30 -29.14
N VAL A 455 -0.72 16.23 -28.19
CA VAL A 455 -0.73 17.12 -27.00
C VAL A 455 0.55 16.96 -26.19
N TYR A 456 0.97 15.71 -25.93
CA TYR A 456 2.22 15.44 -25.22
C TYR A 456 3.45 15.95 -25.97
N SER A 457 3.53 15.70 -27.28
CA SER A 457 4.68 16.08 -28.11
C SER A 457 4.80 17.60 -28.23
N LEU A 458 3.68 18.32 -28.37
CA LEU A 458 3.67 19.79 -28.32
C LEU A 458 4.17 20.32 -26.97
N TRP A 459 3.66 19.74 -25.86
CA TRP A 459 4.11 20.11 -24.51
C TRP A 459 5.60 19.84 -24.30
N LYS A 460 6.07 18.66 -24.74
CA LYS A 460 7.48 18.26 -24.64
C LYS A 460 8.37 19.18 -25.47
N HIS A 461 8.02 19.40 -26.75
CA HIS A 461 8.80 20.25 -27.67
C HIS A 461 8.90 21.68 -27.14
N ARG A 462 7.80 22.25 -26.64
CA ARG A 462 7.82 23.56 -25.98
C ARG A 462 8.81 23.61 -24.81
N ASN A 463 8.87 22.57 -23.98
CA ASN A 463 9.83 22.52 -22.88
C ASN A 463 11.27 22.35 -23.38
N GLU A 464 11.50 21.61 -24.45
CA GLU A 464 12.84 21.48 -25.06
C GLU A 464 13.30 22.83 -25.67
N VAL A 465 12.41 23.62 -26.25
CA VAL A 465 12.73 24.97 -26.73
C VAL A 465 13.15 25.88 -25.56
N ILE A 466 12.45 25.80 -24.42
CA ILE A 466 12.72 26.67 -23.26
C ILE A 466 13.97 26.25 -22.49
N PHE A 467 14.10 24.95 -22.19
CA PHE A 467 15.12 24.47 -21.25
C PHE A 467 16.35 23.87 -21.94
N GLU A 468 16.22 23.41 -23.18
CA GLU A 468 17.33 22.81 -23.96
C GLU A 468 17.78 23.70 -25.12
N GLY A 469 17.15 24.88 -25.31
CA GLY A 469 17.49 25.82 -26.38
C GLY A 469 17.25 25.29 -27.79
N LYS A 470 16.40 24.27 -27.96
CA LYS A 470 16.10 23.72 -29.29
C LYS A 470 15.30 24.71 -30.14
N ALA A 471 15.55 24.70 -31.45
CA ALA A 471 14.74 25.48 -32.38
C ALA A 471 13.32 24.87 -32.56
N PRO A 472 12.27 25.70 -32.74
CA PRO A 472 10.96 25.23 -33.16
C PRO A 472 11.02 24.48 -34.51
N ASN A 473 10.71 23.18 -34.52
CA ASN A 473 10.70 22.36 -35.74
C ASN A 473 9.34 21.63 -35.88
N PRO A 474 8.36 22.21 -36.61
CA PRO A 474 7.03 21.62 -36.73
C PRO A 474 7.01 20.34 -37.57
N GLU A 475 7.83 20.26 -38.63
CA GLU A 475 7.90 19.11 -39.53
C GLU A 475 8.48 17.88 -38.83
N GLY A 476 9.60 18.05 -38.13
CA GLY A 476 10.21 16.99 -37.34
C GLY A 476 9.26 16.47 -36.25
N LEU A 477 8.48 17.36 -35.64
CA LEU A 477 7.49 16.97 -34.63
C LEU A 477 6.34 16.15 -35.24
N VAL A 478 5.84 16.51 -36.43
CA VAL A 478 4.83 15.74 -37.17
C VAL A 478 5.33 14.33 -37.46
N ILE A 479 6.55 14.20 -37.98
CA ILE A 479 7.16 12.88 -38.27
C ILE A 479 7.26 12.05 -36.99
N CYS A 480 7.77 12.64 -35.89
CA CYS A 480 7.90 11.97 -34.61
C CYS A 480 6.55 11.47 -34.07
N ILE A 481 5.49 12.28 -34.17
CA ILE A 481 4.13 11.90 -33.77
C ILE A 481 3.63 10.73 -34.61
N LYS A 482 3.73 10.81 -35.95
CA LYS A 482 3.29 9.74 -36.86
C LYS A 482 3.98 8.41 -36.53
N ILE A 483 5.31 8.41 -36.43
CA ILE A 483 6.10 7.23 -36.06
C ILE A 483 5.66 6.67 -34.71
N THR A 484 5.46 7.53 -33.71
CA THR A 484 5.03 7.10 -32.38
C THR A 484 3.66 6.44 -32.41
N VAL A 485 2.70 7.02 -33.12
CA VAL A 485 1.35 6.46 -33.27
C VAL A 485 1.40 5.12 -34.00
N TYR A 486 2.14 5.02 -35.12
CA TYR A 486 2.33 3.76 -35.84
C TYR A 486 2.93 2.67 -34.95
N ARG A 487 4.01 2.97 -34.23
CA ARG A 487 4.65 2.02 -33.31
C ARG A 487 3.68 1.52 -32.23
N LEU A 488 2.85 2.41 -31.67
CA LEU A 488 1.87 2.03 -30.66
C LEU A 488 0.74 1.18 -31.25
N ILE A 489 0.28 1.49 -32.46
CA ILE A 489 -0.75 0.71 -33.14
C ILE A 489 -0.23 -0.68 -33.52
N LEU A 490 0.98 -0.78 -34.10
CA LEU A 490 1.61 -2.06 -34.41
C LEU A 490 1.82 -2.92 -33.16
N ALA A 491 2.21 -2.33 -32.04
CA ALA A 491 2.35 -3.05 -30.78
C ALA A 491 1.00 -3.55 -30.22
N LEU A 492 -0.11 -2.85 -30.51
CA LEU A 492 -1.45 -3.25 -30.08
C LEU A 492 -2.12 -4.26 -31.02
N PHE A 493 -1.72 -4.26 -32.29
CA PHE A 493 -2.29 -5.08 -33.36
C PHE A 493 -1.18 -5.65 -34.25
N PRO A 494 -0.40 -6.64 -33.76
CA PRO A 494 0.75 -7.18 -34.49
C PRO A 494 0.37 -8.03 -35.71
N HIS A 495 -0.91 -8.39 -35.87
CA HIS A 495 -1.39 -9.31 -36.92
C HIS A 495 -2.39 -8.68 -37.91
N GLU A 496 -2.66 -7.38 -37.81
CA GLU A 496 -3.63 -6.68 -38.69
C GLU A 496 -2.96 -5.88 -39.81
N PHE A 497 -1.63 -5.96 -39.95
CA PHE A 497 -0.84 -5.19 -40.91
C PHE A 497 0.18 -6.05 -41.66
#